data_AF-A0A6B3B5J9-F1
#
_entry.id   AF-A0A6B3B5J9-F1
#
_cell.length_a   1.000
_cell.length_b   1.000
_cell.length_c   1.000
_cell.angle_alpha   90.00
_cell.angle_beta   90.00
_cell.angle_gamma   90.00
#
_symmetry.space_group_name_H-M   'P 1'
#
loop_
_entity.id
_entity.type
_entity.pdbx_description
1 polymer ?
#
loop_
_entity_poly.entity_id
_entity_poly.type
_entity_poly.pdbx_seq_one_letter_code
_entity_poly.pdbx_strand_id
1 'polypeptide(L)'
;MTSRAALPPEPSVPLRELLAFDDGGSLRLLLAPSGRDVGVRGVAVGDEGPARSLDGCLVLVTGAPATSPEAAVPVRDAARRGASGVVLRAVDGVAAAPQVLAAAEEAGV
;
A
#
# COMPACT_ATOMS: atom_id res chain seq x y z
N MET A 1 38.21 -11.41 3.14
CA MET A 1 37.18 -10.53 2.55
C MET A 1 36.32 -11.36 1.61
N THR A 2 35.23 -11.96 2.13
CA THR A 2 34.26 -12.68 1.29
C THR A 2 33.21 -11.69 0.80
N SER A 3 33.26 -11.38 -0.49
CA SER A 3 32.25 -10.59 -1.18
C SER A 3 30.90 -11.27 -1.02
N ARG A 4 29.99 -10.62 -0.28
CA ARG A 4 28.62 -11.09 -0.11
C ARG A 4 27.92 -10.88 -1.45
N ALA A 5 27.71 -11.98 -2.19
CA ALA A 5 26.92 -11.96 -3.41
C ALA A 5 25.58 -11.28 -3.11
N ALA A 6 25.23 -10.29 -3.94
CA ALA A 6 23.92 -9.65 -3.85
C ALA A 6 22.87 -10.75 -4.05
N LEU A 7 21.99 -10.92 -3.04
CA LEU A 7 20.83 -11.80 -3.18
C LEU A 7 20.07 -11.36 -4.45
N PRO A 8 19.60 -12.30 -5.29
CA PRO A 8 18.75 -11.94 -6.42
C PRO A 8 17.58 -11.11 -5.90
N PRO A 9 17.15 -10.06 -6.63
CA PRO A 9 16.00 -9.27 -6.22
C PRO A 9 14.83 -10.22 -6.00
N GLU A 10 14.16 -10.08 -4.85
CA GLU A 10 12.97 -10.88 -4.58
C GLU A 10 11.95 -10.65 -5.72
N PRO A 11 11.26 -11.70 -6.17
CA PRO A 11 10.29 -11.57 -7.24
C PRO A 11 9.25 -10.52 -6.84
N SER A 12 9.06 -9.52 -7.71
CA SER A 12 8.05 -8.49 -7.54
C SER A 12 7.01 -8.58 -8.64
N VAL A 13 5.75 -8.40 -8.27
CA VAL A 13 4.61 -8.35 -9.18
C VAL A 13 4.22 -6.88 -9.35
N PRO A 14 4.04 -6.36 -10.57
CA PRO A 14 3.60 -4.99 -10.76
C PRO A 14 2.18 -4.79 -10.21
N LEU A 15 1.91 -3.66 -9.56
CA LEU A 15 0.61 -3.38 -8.94
C LEU A 15 -0.56 -3.52 -9.92
N ARG A 16 -0.36 -3.11 -11.19
CA ARG A 16 -1.38 -3.27 -12.24
C ARG A 16 -1.81 -4.72 -12.47
N GLU A 17 -0.89 -5.67 -12.29
CA GLU A 17 -1.17 -7.09 -12.51
C GLU A 17 -1.94 -7.68 -11.34
N LEU A 18 -1.63 -7.26 -10.11
CA LEU A 18 -2.43 -7.60 -8.93
C LEU A 18 -3.88 -7.10 -9.06
N LEU A 19 -4.07 -5.87 -9.54
CA LEU A 19 -5.40 -5.31 -9.77
C LEU A 19 -6.13 -5.99 -10.94
N ALA A 20 -5.40 -6.42 -11.98
CA ALA A 20 -5.99 -7.14 -13.11
C ALA A 20 -6.41 -8.58 -12.73
N PHE A 21 -5.77 -9.17 -11.72
CA PHE A 21 -6.11 -10.50 -11.21
C PHE A 21 -7.36 -10.52 -10.31
N ASP A 22 -7.79 -9.36 -9.79
CA ASP A 22 -8.97 -9.26 -8.92
C ASP A 22 -10.28 -9.45 -9.71
N ASP A 23 -10.57 -10.71 -10.04
CA ASP A 23 -11.74 -11.15 -10.82
C ASP A 23 -13.07 -10.96 -10.05
N GLY A 24 -13.00 -10.56 -8.77
CA GLY A 24 -14.15 -10.34 -7.89
C GLY A 24 -14.43 -8.89 -7.51
N GLY A 25 -13.58 -7.93 -7.91
CA GLY A 25 -13.70 -6.53 -7.47
C GLY A 25 -13.47 -6.34 -5.96
N SER A 26 -12.70 -7.23 -5.33
CA SER A 26 -12.33 -7.15 -3.91
C SER A 26 -11.41 -5.95 -3.63
N LEU A 27 -10.69 -5.48 -4.64
CA LEU A 27 -9.80 -4.34 -4.61
C LEU A 27 -10.30 -3.28 -5.58
N ARG A 28 -10.45 -2.07 -5.06
CA ARG A 28 -10.73 -0.89 -5.86
C ARG A 28 -9.57 0.09 -5.74
N LEU A 29 -8.97 0.46 -6.87
CA LEU A 29 -7.99 1.51 -6.91
C LEU A 29 -8.65 2.86 -6.56
N LEU A 30 -8.21 3.47 -5.47
CA LEU A 30 -8.68 4.79 -5.03
C LEU A 30 -7.81 5.90 -5.59
N LEU A 31 -6.49 5.71 -5.56
CA LEU A 31 -5.49 6.59 -6.14
C LEU A 31 -4.34 5.74 -6.68
N ALA A 32 -3.84 6.08 -7.86
CA ALA A 32 -2.66 5.42 -8.41
C ALA A 32 -1.40 6.11 -7.86
N PRO A 33 -0.36 5.35 -7.47
CA PRO A 33 0.93 5.94 -7.14
C PRO A 33 1.45 6.75 -8.32
N SER A 34 2.07 7.89 -8.04
CA SER A 34 2.58 8.79 -9.07
C SER A 34 3.85 8.23 -9.71
N GLY A 35 3.87 8.12 -11.05
CA GLY A 35 5.06 7.72 -11.80
C GLY A 35 5.00 6.30 -12.39
N ARG A 36 6.09 5.55 -12.25
CA ARG A 36 6.22 4.20 -12.84
C ARG A 36 5.51 3.18 -11.95
N ASP A 37 4.98 2.14 -12.59
CA ASP A 37 4.32 1.04 -11.88
C ASP A 37 5.23 0.43 -10.81
N VAL A 38 4.67 0.23 -9.63
CA VAL A 38 5.40 -0.16 -8.43
C VAL A 38 5.40 -1.67 -8.31
N GLY A 39 6.59 -2.24 -8.07
CA GLY A 39 6.74 -3.67 -7.83
C GLY A 39 6.39 -4.02 -6.39
N VAL A 40 5.42 -4.91 -6.21
CA VAL A 40 5.01 -5.46 -4.91
C VAL A 40 5.70 -6.79 -4.69
N ARG A 41 6.46 -6.90 -3.59
CA ARG A 41 7.17 -8.11 -3.14
C ARG A 41 6.42 -8.87 -2.06
N GLY A 42 5.51 -8.20 -1.35
CA GLY A 42 4.77 -8.83 -0.26
C GLY A 42 3.58 -8.03 0.24
N VAL A 43 2.90 -8.59 1.23
CA VAL A 43 1.76 -7.98 1.91
C VAL A 43 2.04 -7.96 3.41
N ALA A 44 1.91 -6.79 4.03
CA ALA A 44 1.96 -6.60 5.47
C ALA A 44 0.54 -6.38 6.00
N VAL A 45 0.22 -6.94 7.17
CA VAL A 45 -1.11 -6.85 7.78
C VAL A 45 -1.03 -6.07 9.07
N GLY A 46 -1.81 -4.98 9.17
CA GLY A 46 -1.88 -4.13 10.35
C GLY A 46 -0.61 -3.32 10.60
N ASP A 47 -0.49 -2.81 11.83
CA ASP A 47 0.74 -2.17 12.30
C ASP A 47 1.64 -3.23 12.95
N GLU A 48 2.57 -3.78 12.19
CA GLU A 48 3.60 -4.70 12.71
C GLU A 48 4.65 -4.00 13.61
N GLY A 49 4.30 -2.84 14.16
CA GLY A 49 5.17 -1.98 14.95
C GLY A 49 6.09 -1.10 14.09
N PRO A 50 6.57 0.03 14.63
CA PRO A 50 7.25 1.08 13.86
C PRO A 50 8.65 0.68 13.33
N ALA A 51 9.18 -0.48 13.74
CA ALA A 51 10.56 -0.88 13.45
C ALA A 51 10.74 -1.60 12.10
N ARG A 52 9.67 -2.11 11.48
CA ARG A 52 9.79 -2.89 10.24
C ARG A 52 9.68 -1.98 9.00
N SER A 53 10.66 -2.05 8.10
CA SER A 53 10.53 -1.46 6.77
C SER A 53 9.39 -2.13 6.01
N LEU A 54 8.62 -1.33 5.27
CA LEU A 54 7.53 -1.80 4.41
C LEU A 54 7.90 -1.65 2.92
N ASP A 55 9.20 -1.51 2.63
CA ASP A 55 9.69 -1.34 1.26
C ASP A 55 9.27 -2.51 0.37
N GLY A 56 8.54 -2.20 -0.70
CA GLY A 56 8.00 -3.20 -1.63
C GLY A 56 6.74 -3.92 -1.12
N CYS A 57 6.13 -3.50 -0.02
CA CYS A 57 4.94 -4.16 0.53
C CYS A 57 3.65 -3.38 0.25
N LEU A 58 2.56 -4.09 -0.04
CA LEU A 58 1.20 -3.59 0.16
C LEU A 58 0.81 -3.72 1.63
N VAL A 59 0.19 -2.69 2.19
CA VAL A 59 -0.18 -2.67 3.62
C VAL A 59 -1.70 -2.78 3.75
N LEU A 60 -2.17 -3.89 4.33
CA LEU A 60 -3.57 -4.11 4.68
C LEU A 60 -3.86 -3.49 6.06
N VAL A 61 -4.49 -2.32 6.10
CA VAL A 61 -4.84 -1.63 7.35
C VAL A 61 -6.12 -2.21 7.93
N THR A 62 -6.07 -2.63 9.20
CA THR A 62 -7.18 -3.28 9.91
C THR A 62 -8.05 -2.32 10.74
N GLY A 63 -7.68 -1.04 10.78
CA GLY A 63 -8.34 -0.02 11.60
C GLY A 63 -9.49 0.71 10.90
N ALA A 64 -9.46 2.05 10.94
CA ALA A 64 -10.47 2.90 10.36
C ALA A 64 -10.69 2.61 8.85
N PRO A 65 -11.94 2.58 8.36
CA PRO A 65 -12.22 2.34 6.94
C PRO A 65 -11.79 3.53 6.08
N ALA A 66 -11.72 3.32 4.76
CA ALA A 66 -11.36 4.37 3.78
C ALA A 66 -12.27 5.60 3.84
N THR A 67 -13.50 5.45 4.35
CA THR A 67 -14.48 6.53 4.52
C THR A 67 -14.25 7.38 5.76
N SER A 68 -13.35 6.98 6.66
CA SER A 68 -13.00 7.72 7.86
C SER A 68 -11.75 8.57 7.63
N PRO A 69 -11.76 9.86 8.02
CA PRO A 69 -10.57 10.71 7.94
C PRO A 69 -9.41 10.21 8.80
N GLU A 70 -9.69 9.41 9.84
CA GLU A 70 -8.65 8.83 10.71
C GLU A 70 -7.74 7.85 9.98
N ALA A 71 -8.22 7.23 8.89
CA ALA A 71 -7.42 6.34 8.05
C ALA A 71 -6.27 7.07 7.33
N ALA A 72 -6.27 8.41 7.29
CA ALA A 72 -5.17 9.18 6.73
C ALA A 72 -3.87 9.07 7.54
N VAL A 73 -3.93 8.77 8.85
CA VAL A 73 -2.75 8.57 9.69
C VAL A 73 -1.96 7.32 9.28
N PRO A 74 -2.56 6.11 9.27
CA PRO A 74 -1.84 4.90 8.85
C PRO A 74 -1.38 4.93 7.39
N VAL A 75 -2.06 5.67 6.50
CA VAL A 75 -1.59 5.88 5.11
C VAL A 75 -0.24 6.61 5.09
N ARG A 76 -0.12 7.72 5.82
CA ARG A 76 1.13 8.48 5.90
C ARG A 76 2.24 7.66 6.56
N ASP A 77 1.91 6.91 7.60
CA ASP A 77 2.88 6.08 8.31
C ASP A 77 3.40 4.93 7.43
N ALA A 78 2.52 4.27 6.69
CA ALA A 78 2.90 3.24 5.72
C ALA A 78 3.81 3.81 4.62
N ALA A 79 3.46 4.96 4.05
CA ALA A 79 4.27 5.61 3.02
C ALA A 79 5.66 6.01 3.55
N ARG A 80 5.75 6.58 4.75
CA ARG A 80 7.02 6.91 5.41
C ARG A 80 7.93 5.70 5.61
N ARG A 81 7.35 4.50 5.71
CA ARG A 81 8.08 3.23 5.87
C ARG A 81 8.43 2.57 4.53
N GLY A 82 8.08 3.18 3.41
CA GLY A 82 8.39 2.71 2.06
C GLY A 82 7.33 1.81 1.43
N ALA A 83 6.10 1.78 1.96
CA ALA A 83 5.04 0.97 1.39
C ALA A 83 4.82 1.27 -0.10
N SER A 84 4.56 0.23 -0.88
CA SER A 84 4.24 0.32 -2.31
C SER A 84 2.79 0.70 -2.56
N GLY A 85 1.94 0.60 -1.54
CA GLY A 85 0.53 0.98 -1.57
C GLY A 85 -0.17 0.59 -0.27
N VAL A 86 -1.33 1.19 -0.04
CA VAL A 86 -2.13 0.97 1.17
C VAL A 86 -3.53 0.50 0.79
N VAL A 87 -3.97 -0.58 1.43
CA VAL A 87 -5.30 -1.14 1.27
C VAL A 87 -6.08 -0.85 2.54
N LEU A 88 -7.21 -0.20 2.37
CA LEU A 88 -8.12 0.18 3.43
C LEU A 88 -9.43 -0.59 3.25
N ARG A 89 -10.10 -0.89 4.35
CA ARG A 89 -11.45 -1.45 4.28
C ARG A 89 -12.41 -0.46 3.61
N ALA A 90 -13.09 -0.90 2.56
CA ALA A 90 -14.14 -0.13 1.90
C ALA A 90 -15.47 -0.20 2.67
N VAL A 91 -16.34 0.77 2.41
CA VAL A 91 -17.76 0.73 2.77
C VAL A 91 -18.55 0.87 1.48
N ASP A 92 -19.39 -0.11 1.19
CA ASP A 92 -20.08 -0.18 -0.09
C ASP A 92 -20.94 1.06 -0.35
N GLY A 93 -20.82 1.60 -1.57
CA GLY A 93 -21.56 2.78 -2.01
C GLY A 93 -21.07 4.12 -1.43
N VAL A 94 -19.99 4.12 -0.63
CA VAL A 94 -19.48 5.34 0.01
C VAL A 94 -18.08 5.67 -0.52
N ALA A 95 -17.87 6.94 -0.89
CA ALA A 95 -16.57 7.42 -1.35
C ALA A 95 -15.55 7.48 -0.18
N ALA A 96 -14.27 7.31 -0.51
CA ALA A 96 -13.21 7.50 0.45
C ALA A 96 -13.20 8.95 0.99
N ALA A 97 -12.79 9.11 2.25
CA ALA A 97 -12.66 10.42 2.85
C ALA A 97 -11.62 11.25 2.08
N PRO A 98 -11.87 12.54 1.78
CA PRO A 98 -10.92 13.38 1.06
C PRO A 98 -9.53 13.44 1.71
N GLN A 99 -9.46 13.37 3.04
CA GLN A 99 -8.23 13.37 3.82
C GLN A 99 -7.36 12.13 3.55
N VAL A 100 -8.00 10.99 3.24
CA VAL A 100 -7.30 9.74 2.89
C VAL A 100 -6.67 9.88 1.50
N LEU A 101 -7.42 10.41 0.53
CA LEU A 101 -6.90 10.64 -0.82
C LEU A 101 -5.78 11.68 -0.82
N ALA A 102 -5.94 12.79 -0.10
CA ALA A 102 -4.90 13.80 0.04
C ALA A 102 -3.63 13.23 0.68
N ALA A 103 -3.76 12.39 1.72
CA ALA A 103 -2.62 11.73 2.34
C ALA A 103 -1.88 10.78 1.38
N ALA A 104 -2.62 10.02 0.58
CA ALA A 104 -2.07 9.12 -0.42
C ALA A 104 -1.34 9.90 -1.53
N GLU A 105 -1.96 10.98 -2.01
CA GLU A 105 -1.40 11.86 -3.06
C GLU A 105 -0.12 12.56 -2.60
N GLU A 106 -0.15 13.21 -1.43
CA GLU A 106 1.00 13.87 -0.82
C GLU A 106 2.17 12.93 -0.60
N ALA A 107 1.88 11.65 -0.31
CA ALA A 107 2.88 10.65 0.00
C ALA A 107 3.28 9.76 -1.20
N GLY A 108 2.56 9.85 -2.32
CA GLY A 108 2.83 9.09 -3.54
C GLY A 108 2.53 7.60 -3.47
N VAL A 109 1.56 7.19 -2.63
CA VAL A 109 1.14 5.78 -2.43
C VAL A 109 -0.29 5.50 -2.85
#